data_AF-A0A561EP89-F1
#
_entry.id   AF-A0A561EP89-F1
#
_cell.length_a   1.000
_cell.length_b   1.000
_cell.length_c   1.000
_cell.angle_alpha   90.00
_cell.angle_beta   90.00
_cell.angle_gamma   90.00
#
_symmetry.space_group_name_H-M   'P 1'
#
loop_
_entity.id
_entity.type
_entity.pdbx_description
1 polymer ?
#
loop_
_entity_poly.entity_id
_entity_poly.type
_entity_poly.pdbx_seq_one_letter_code
_entity_poly.pdbx_strand_id
1 'polypeptide(L)'
;MSHPIAKALEDAAEKIGKKLSHEAGRAVSDMYKQAGHGTEKVVKHILDADDAHKKEIIKLAEKIGKNHGEIGPGARARIRRQADARSKIGQHFGVKGDYDAEMVIPRSRYPHSADHIEEAQRGEIWRGDQSHQGRPKPSVVTIDRPNGDANREDSLRGIPTRSPDDRDEYPPAMYKEGGTGASVKYIPSGDNQGSGSSMGSAVRGLPEGARVKIRVKH
;
A
#
# COMPACT_ATOMS: atom_id res chain seq x y z
N MET A 1 -33.41 11.15 -84.99
CA MET A 1 -33.80 12.19 -84.02
C MET A 1 -33.95 11.53 -82.67
N SER A 2 -33.10 11.84 -81.70
CA SER A 2 -33.16 11.27 -80.35
C SER A 2 -34.44 11.73 -79.65
N HIS A 3 -35.23 10.79 -79.12
CA HIS A 3 -36.54 11.06 -78.53
C HIS A 3 -36.42 12.03 -77.34
N PRO A 4 -37.17 13.15 -77.28
CA PRO A 4 -37.08 14.14 -76.20
C PRO A 4 -37.37 13.57 -74.80
N ILE A 5 -38.08 12.45 -74.73
CA ILE A 5 -38.39 11.73 -73.49
C ILE A 5 -37.15 11.00 -72.94
N ALA A 6 -36.29 10.46 -73.80
CA ALA A 6 -35.07 9.76 -73.37
C ALA A 6 -34.07 10.73 -72.73
N LYS A 7 -33.91 11.93 -73.32
CA LYS A 7 -33.05 12.98 -72.76
C LYS A 7 -33.56 13.49 -71.40
N ALA A 8 -34.87 13.63 -71.23
CA ALA A 8 -35.46 14.03 -69.96
C ALA A 8 -35.29 12.97 -68.85
N LEU A 9 -35.31 11.68 -69.20
CA LEU A 9 -35.04 10.58 -68.27
C LEU A 9 -33.56 10.51 -67.87
N GLU A 10 -32.65 10.76 -68.81
CA GLU A 10 -31.20 10.81 -68.58
C GLU A 10 -30.82 12.00 -67.68
N ASP A 11 -31.35 13.19 -67.96
CA ASP A 11 -31.17 14.39 -67.13
C ASP A 11 -31.75 14.19 -65.71
N ALA A 12 -32.89 13.49 -65.59
CA ALA A 12 -33.48 13.16 -64.30
C ALA A 12 -32.61 12.16 -63.52
N ALA A 13 -32.10 11.12 -64.17
CA ALA A 13 -31.20 10.14 -63.56
C ALA A 13 -29.88 10.78 -63.12
N GLU A 14 -29.31 11.69 -63.92
CA GLU A 14 -28.09 12.42 -63.59
C GLU A 14 -28.29 13.39 -62.41
N LYS A 15 -29.45 14.05 -62.36
CA LYS A 15 -29.82 14.98 -61.28
C LYS A 15 -30.12 14.25 -59.96
N ILE A 16 -30.74 13.07 -60.03
CA ILE A 16 -30.96 12.17 -58.89
C ILE A 16 -29.63 11.59 -58.42
N GLY A 17 -28.77 11.15 -59.33
CA GLY A 17 -27.43 10.64 -59.04
C GLY A 17 -26.54 11.67 -58.33
N LYS A 18 -26.52 12.92 -58.82
CA LYS A 18 -25.77 14.03 -58.18
C LYS A 18 -26.31 14.40 -56.79
N LYS A 19 -27.62 14.31 -56.56
CA LYS A 19 -28.21 14.54 -55.24
C LYS A 19 -27.86 13.42 -54.26
N LEU A 20 -28.00 12.16 -54.67
CA LEU A 20 -27.66 11.00 -53.85
C LEU A 20 -26.18 10.97 -53.48
N SER A 21 -25.28 11.30 -54.41
CA SER A 21 -23.84 11.38 -54.10
C SER A 21 -23.51 12.52 -53.14
N HIS A 22 -24.19 13.66 -53.25
CA HIS A 22 -23.98 14.80 -52.34
C HIS A 22 -24.56 14.54 -50.95
N GLU A 23 -25.71 13.87 -50.84
CA GLU A 23 -26.31 13.49 -49.55
C GLU A 23 -25.50 12.39 -48.87
N ALA A 24 -25.02 11.39 -49.62
CA ALA A 24 -24.10 10.37 -49.10
C ALA A 24 -22.77 10.98 -48.65
N GLY A 25 -22.19 11.91 -49.42
CA GLY A 25 -20.97 12.62 -49.04
C GLY A 25 -21.12 13.47 -47.78
N ARG A 26 -22.27 14.13 -47.60
CA ARG A 26 -22.61 14.83 -46.35
C ARG A 26 -22.78 13.86 -45.19
N ALA A 27 -23.52 12.77 -45.37
CA ALA A 27 -23.72 11.77 -44.32
C ALA A 27 -22.39 11.16 -43.86
N VAL A 28 -21.48 10.84 -44.78
CA VAL A 28 -20.15 10.33 -44.46
C VAL A 28 -19.31 11.40 -43.75
N SER A 29 -19.29 12.64 -44.25
CA SER A 29 -18.61 13.76 -43.58
C SER A 29 -19.12 13.97 -42.16
N ASP A 30 -20.43 13.95 -41.95
CA ASP A 30 -21.05 14.16 -40.64
C ASP A 30 -20.75 12.99 -39.71
N MET A 31 -20.68 11.76 -40.22
CA MET A 31 -20.24 10.58 -39.48
C MET A 31 -18.78 10.69 -39.03
N TYR A 32 -17.88 11.15 -39.91
CA TYR A 32 -16.46 11.39 -39.57
C TYR A 32 -16.29 12.53 -38.55
N LYS A 33 -17.06 13.61 -38.66
CA LYS A 33 -17.07 14.70 -37.66
C LYS A 33 -17.60 14.22 -36.31
N GLN A 34 -18.65 13.42 -36.31
CA GLN A 34 -19.23 12.85 -35.10
C GLN A 34 -18.30 11.83 -34.44
N ALA A 35 -17.61 11.01 -35.23
CA ALA A 35 -16.56 10.11 -34.75
C ALA A 35 -15.37 10.90 -34.16
N GLY A 36 -14.93 11.96 -34.84
CA GLY A 36 -13.88 12.87 -34.38
C GLY A 36 -14.22 13.57 -33.05
N HIS A 37 -15.45 14.09 -32.93
CA HIS A 37 -15.95 14.66 -31.67
C HIS A 37 -16.15 13.59 -30.58
N GLY A 38 -16.49 12.36 -30.96
CA GLY A 38 -16.52 11.22 -30.05
C GLY A 38 -15.13 10.94 -29.47
N THR A 39 -14.11 10.90 -30.32
CA THR A 39 -12.71 10.71 -29.88
C THR A 39 -12.19 11.87 -29.04
N GLU A 40 -12.51 13.12 -29.38
CA GLU A 40 -12.12 14.29 -28.58
C GLU A 40 -12.78 14.30 -27.21
N LYS A 41 -14.08 13.92 -27.14
CA LYS A 41 -14.78 13.73 -25.86
C LYS A 41 -14.15 12.61 -25.04
N VAL A 42 -13.83 11.47 -25.66
CA VAL A 42 -13.16 10.35 -24.97
C VAL A 42 -11.79 10.77 -24.43
N VAL A 43 -10.97 11.47 -25.22
CA VAL A 43 -9.68 12.01 -24.76
C VAL A 43 -9.86 12.98 -23.60
N LYS A 44 -10.83 13.91 -23.70
CA LYS A 44 -11.15 14.82 -22.61
C LYS A 44 -11.61 14.08 -21.35
N HIS A 45 -12.47 13.07 -21.49
CA HIS A 45 -12.91 12.24 -20.37
C HIS A 45 -11.77 11.46 -19.72
N ILE A 46 -10.80 10.98 -20.51
CA ILE A 46 -9.59 10.33 -19.99
C ILE A 46 -8.73 11.33 -19.22
N LEU A 47 -8.48 12.53 -19.79
CA LEU A 47 -7.70 13.57 -19.11
C LEU A 47 -8.37 14.06 -17.82
N ASP A 48 -9.68 14.29 -17.84
CA ASP A 48 -10.46 14.69 -16.67
C ASP A 48 -10.47 13.58 -15.60
N ALA A 49 -10.53 12.30 -16.01
CA ALA A 49 -10.42 11.16 -15.11
C ALA A 49 -9.01 11.05 -14.50
N ASP A 50 -7.95 11.22 -15.30
CA ASP A 50 -6.56 11.21 -14.84
C ASP A 50 -6.28 12.34 -13.85
N ASP A 51 -6.78 13.55 -14.11
CA ASP A 51 -6.66 14.69 -13.20
C ASP A 51 -7.44 14.49 -11.90
N ALA A 52 -8.63 13.88 -11.98
CA ALA A 52 -9.40 13.49 -10.80
C ALA A 52 -8.66 12.42 -9.98
N HIS A 53 -8.11 11.40 -10.63
CA HIS A 53 -7.29 10.37 -9.99
C HIS A 53 -6.05 10.99 -9.32
N LYS A 54 -5.34 11.88 -10.00
CA LYS A 54 -4.16 12.58 -9.44
C LYS A 54 -4.50 13.35 -8.16
N LYS A 55 -5.62 14.07 -8.13
CA LYS A 55 -6.08 14.80 -6.93
C LYS A 55 -6.42 13.86 -5.78
N GLU A 56 -7.08 12.74 -6.05
CA GLU A 56 -7.38 11.73 -5.02
C GLU A 56 -6.10 11.02 -4.52
N ILE A 57 -5.10 10.76 -5.39
CA ILE A 57 -3.78 10.26 -4.97
C ILE A 57 -3.12 11.23 -4.01
N ILE A 58 -3.04 12.51 -4.38
CA ILE A 58 -2.39 13.53 -3.54
C ILE A 58 -3.09 13.62 -2.19
N LYS A 59 -4.42 13.67 -2.19
CA LYS A 59 -5.23 13.70 -0.97
C LYS A 59 -5.04 12.45 -0.10
N LEU A 60 -4.91 11.27 -0.71
CA LEU A 60 -4.68 10.04 0.04
C LEU A 60 -3.23 9.95 0.55
N ALA A 61 -2.26 10.37 -0.25
CA ALA A 61 -0.85 10.47 0.12
C ALA A 61 -0.65 11.48 1.26
N GLU A 62 -1.33 12.63 1.23
CA GLU A 62 -1.37 13.61 2.33
C GLU A 62 -1.99 13.01 3.59
N LYS A 63 -3.09 12.25 3.48
CA LYS A 63 -3.72 11.56 4.63
C LYS A 63 -2.82 10.49 5.23
N ILE A 64 -2.05 9.78 4.41
CA ILE A 64 -1.04 8.82 4.86
C ILE A 64 0.12 9.57 5.52
N GLY A 65 0.60 10.66 4.91
CA GLY A 65 1.70 11.49 5.41
C GLY A 65 1.41 12.19 6.74
N LYS A 66 0.15 12.58 6.99
CA LYS A 66 -0.30 13.17 8.27
C LYS A 66 -0.46 12.15 9.41
N ASN A 67 -0.52 10.85 9.13
CA ASN A 67 -0.64 9.80 10.15
C ASN A 67 0.69 9.04 10.30
N HIS A 68 1.53 9.49 11.22
CA HIS A 68 2.90 8.97 11.41
C HIS A 68 3.01 7.55 12.01
N GLY A 69 1.94 6.74 12.04
CA GLY A 69 2.00 5.35 12.53
C GLY A 69 2.40 5.19 14.00
N GLU A 70 2.54 6.28 14.75
CA GLU A 70 3.11 6.28 16.10
C GLU A 70 2.24 5.49 17.08
N ILE A 71 2.87 4.61 17.85
CA ILE A 71 2.22 3.82 18.91
C ILE A 71 1.81 4.70 20.11
N GLY A 72 0.87 4.21 20.92
CA GLY A 72 0.29 4.95 22.04
C GLY A 72 -1.19 5.30 21.86
N PRO A 73 -1.73 6.31 22.56
CA PRO A 73 -3.16 6.64 22.53
C PRO A 73 -3.67 6.85 21.10
N GLY A 74 -4.73 6.13 20.72
CA GLY A 74 -5.33 6.20 19.39
C GLY A 74 -4.56 5.49 18.26
N ALA A 75 -3.46 4.79 18.55
CA ALA A 75 -2.63 4.13 17.54
C ALA A 75 -3.41 3.13 16.69
N ARG A 76 -4.26 2.30 17.32
CA ARG A 76 -5.11 1.33 16.61
C ARG A 76 -5.94 1.97 15.50
N ALA A 77 -6.58 3.11 15.78
CA ALA A 77 -7.39 3.81 14.80
C ALA A 77 -6.53 4.44 13.70
N ARG A 78 -5.36 4.99 14.06
CA ARG A 78 -4.41 5.55 13.08
C ARG A 78 -3.89 4.47 12.12
N ILE A 79 -3.39 3.37 12.66
CA ILE A 79 -2.82 2.25 11.89
C ILE A 79 -3.88 1.63 10.98
N ARG A 80 -5.10 1.39 11.47
CA ARG A 80 -6.20 0.90 10.63
C ARG A 80 -6.51 1.85 9.47
N ARG A 81 -6.66 3.15 9.74
CA ARG A 81 -6.92 4.14 8.69
C ARG A 81 -5.81 4.16 7.64
N GLN A 82 -4.55 3.96 8.06
CA GLN A 82 -3.43 3.88 7.15
C GLN A 82 -3.51 2.63 6.26
N ALA A 83 -3.85 1.48 6.84
CA ALA A 83 -4.05 0.23 6.10
C ALA A 83 -5.21 0.32 5.10
N ASP A 84 -6.35 0.87 5.52
CA ASP A 84 -7.51 1.07 4.65
C ASP A 84 -7.17 2.02 3.49
N ALA A 85 -6.41 3.09 3.75
CA ALA A 85 -5.97 4.01 2.71
C ALA A 85 -5.04 3.32 1.71
N ARG A 86 -4.02 2.58 2.19
CA ARG A 86 -3.08 1.85 1.34
C ARG A 86 -3.76 0.78 0.49
N SER A 87 -4.71 0.04 1.07
CA SER A 87 -5.51 -0.95 0.36
C SER A 87 -6.35 -0.31 -0.76
N LYS A 88 -6.99 0.84 -0.49
CA LYS A 88 -7.75 1.59 -1.51
C LYS A 88 -6.89 2.09 -2.66
N ILE A 89 -5.68 2.59 -2.38
CA ILE A 89 -4.71 2.94 -3.43
C ILE A 89 -4.39 1.70 -4.26
N GLY A 90 -4.05 0.59 -3.60
CA GLY A 90 -3.64 -0.61 -4.29
C GLY A 90 -4.74 -1.18 -5.19
N GLN A 91 -5.99 -1.19 -4.73
CA GLN A 91 -7.15 -1.59 -5.53
C GLN A 91 -7.41 -0.65 -6.70
N HIS A 92 -7.29 0.65 -6.49
CA HIS A 92 -7.60 1.65 -7.52
C HIS A 92 -6.55 1.68 -8.65
N PHE A 93 -5.27 1.47 -8.32
CA PHE A 93 -4.17 1.52 -9.29
C PHE A 93 -3.66 0.14 -9.73
N GLY A 94 -4.21 -0.95 -9.20
CA GLY A 94 -3.70 -2.30 -9.46
C GLY A 94 -2.25 -2.51 -8.98
N VAL A 95 -1.79 -1.73 -8.00
CA VAL A 95 -0.42 -1.81 -7.45
C VAL A 95 -0.44 -2.42 -6.06
N LYS A 96 0.49 -3.32 -5.76
CA LYS A 96 0.68 -3.85 -4.41
C LYS A 96 1.83 -3.11 -3.74
N GLY A 97 1.55 -2.34 -2.70
CA GLY A 97 2.59 -1.70 -1.90
C GLY A 97 3.44 -2.71 -1.13
N ASP A 98 4.61 -2.32 -0.65
CA ASP A 98 5.54 -3.21 0.07
C ASP A 98 5.02 -3.62 1.46
N TYR A 99 4.16 -2.79 2.06
CA TYR A 99 3.56 -3.01 3.37
C TYR A 99 2.19 -2.34 3.47
N ASP A 100 1.37 -2.85 4.38
CA ASP A 100 -0.03 -2.47 4.54
C ASP A 100 -0.19 -1.40 5.64
N ALA A 101 0.66 -1.41 6.68
CA ALA A 101 0.67 -0.35 7.68
C ALA A 101 2.08 -0.05 8.21
N GLU A 102 2.29 1.14 8.73
CA GLU A 102 3.51 1.59 9.40
C GLU A 102 3.23 1.76 10.89
N MET A 103 4.10 1.20 11.71
CA MET A 103 4.11 1.29 13.15
C MET A 103 5.42 1.96 13.58
N VAL A 104 5.29 3.09 14.28
CA VAL A 104 6.43 3.90 14.69
C VAL A 104 6.59 3.89 16.20
N ILE A 105 7.76 3.48 16.66
CA ILE A 105 8.15 3.38 18.06
C ILE A 105 8.88 4.66 18.45
N PRO A 106 8.34 5.48 19.36
CA PRO A 106 9.04 6.68 19.83
C PRO A 106 10.16 6.30 20.79
N ARG A 107 11.42 6.56 20.39
CA ARG A 107 12.61 6.34 21.24
C ARG A 107 12.53 7.12 22.54
N SER A 108 11.92 8.31 22.52
CA SER A 108 11.68 9.12 23.72
C SER A 108 10.83 8.42 24.80
N ARG A 109 10.06 7.39 24.44
CA ARG A 109 9.20 6.63 25.35
C ARG A 109 9.72 5.22 25.64
N TYR A 110 10.33 4.58 24.66
CA TYR A 110 10.84 3.21 24.72
C TYR A 110 12.29 3.15 24.21
N PRO A 111 13.25 3.81 24.89
CA PRO A 111 14.61 3.91 24.40
C PRO A 111 15.27 2.55 24.19
N HIS A 112 15.07 1.60 25.11
CA HIS A 112 15.76 0.31 25.04
C HIS A 112 15.16 -0.62 23.96
N SER A 113 13.84 -0.67 23.82
CA SER A 113 13.22 -1.35 22.67
C SER A 113 13.60 -0.70 21.34
N ALA A 114 13.64 0.64 21.28
CA ALA A 114 14.03 1.35 20.07
C ALA A 114 15.46 1.02 19.63
N ASP A 115 16.41 0.99 20.57
CA ASP A 115 17.79 0.60 20.29
C ASP A 115 17.87 -0.85 19.79
N HIS A 116 17.21 -1.79 20.45
CA HIS A 116 17.21 -3.19 20.03
C HIS A 116 16.60 -3.38 18.63
N ILE A 117 15.51 -2.68 18.31
CA ILE A 117 14.90 -2.69 16.96
C ILE A 117 15.92 -2.23 15.91
N GLU A 118 16.59 -1.09 16.12
CA GLU A 118 17.56 -0.56 15.17
C GLU A 118 18.80 -1.45 15.03
N GLU A 119 19.30 -1.99 16.14
CA GLU A 119 20.41 -2.97 16.18
C GLU A 119 20.08 -4.21 15.35
N ALA A 120 18.92 -4.80 15.58
CA ALA A 120 18.50 -5.98 14.83
C ALA A 120 18.30 -5.65 13.34
N GLN A 121 17.71 -4.49 13.02
CA GLN A 121 17.53 -4.02 11.63
C GLN A 121 18.84 -3.68 10.92
N ARG A 122 19.92 -3.30 11.62
CA ARG A 122 21.25 -3.09 11.03
C ARG A 122 22.09 -4.36 10.95
N GLY A 123 21.63 -5.47 11.54
CA GLY A 123 22.32 -6.77 11.52
C GLY A 123 23.14 -7.07 12.77
N GLU A 124 23.05 -6.25 13.82
CA GLU A 124 23.58 -6.61 15.13
C GLU A 124 22.57 -7.51 15.84
N ILE A 125 22.88 -8.81 15.88
CA ILE A 125 21.96 -9.82 16.39
C ILE A 125 22.39 -10.21 17.79
N TRP A 126 21.48 -9.97 18.74
CA TRP A 126 21.68 -10.32 20.15
C TRP A 126 21.21 -11.74 20.45
N ARG A 127 21.90 -12.37 21.40
CA ARG A 127 21.50 -13.61 22.05
C ARG A 127 21.79 -13.49 23.54
N GLY A 128 20.87 -12.85 24.27
CA GLY A 128 21.06 -12.47 25.66
C GLY A 128 22.08 -11.33 25.75
N ASP A 129 23.24 -11.60 26.35
CA ASP A 129 24.31 -10.61 26.57
C ASP A 129 25.33 -10.49 25.44
N GLN A 130 25.29 -11.41 24.48
CA GLN A 130 26.24 -11.45 23.38
C GLN A 130 25.58 -10.94 22.11
N SER A 131 26.27 -10.05 21.41
CA SER A 131 25.90 -9.66 20.05
C SER A 131 26.94 -10.16 19.05
N HIS A 132 26.49 -10.40 17.83
CA HIS A 132 27.34 -10.67 16.70
C HIS A 132 26.77 -10.00 15.45
N GLN A 133 27.62 -9.77 14.46
CA GLN A 133 27.16 -9.32 13.14
C GLN A 133 26.53 -10.50 12.41
N GLY A 134 25.30 -10.30 11.95
CA GLY A 134 24.51 -11.28 11.23
C GLY A 134 23.67 -10.62 10.15
N ARG A 135 22.73 -11.40 9.59
CA ARG A 135 21.81 -10.88 8.59
C ARG A 135 20.87 -9.84 9.23
N PRO A 136 20.76 -8.61 8.67
CA PRO A 136 19.76 -7.62 9.06
C PRO A 136 18.36 -8.21 9.18
N LYS A 137 17.69 -7.93 10.29
CA LYS A 137 16.29 -8.31 10.49
C LYS A 137 15.38 -7.39 9.69
N PRO A 138 14.28 -7.93 9.13
CA PRO A 138 13.42 -7.14 8.28
C PRO A 138 12.72 -6.02 9.07
N SER A 139 12.58 -4.86 8.44
CA SER A 139 11.75 -3.77 8.96
C SER A 139 10.27 -3.93 8.59
N VAL A 140 9.94 -4.78 7.62
CA VAL A 140 8.56 -5.16 7.27
C VAL A 140 8.31 -6.57 7.74
N VAL A 141 7.32 -6.75 8.59
CA VAL A 141 6.98 -8.03 9.22
C VAL A 141 5.50 -8.37 8.99
N THR A 142 5.17 -9.64 8.93
CA THR A 142 3.85 -10.15 8.55
C THR A 142 3.14 -10.71 9.77
N ILE A 143 1.96 -10.21 10.10
CA ILE A 143 1.20 -10.65 11.27
C ILE A 143 0.87 -12.15 11.14
N ASP A 144 1.25 -12.92 12.16
CA ASP A 144 1.03 -14.35 12.26
C ASP A 144 0.83 -14.73 13.74
N ARG A 145 -0.31 -14.32 14.30
CA ARG A 145 -0.61 -14.50 15.72
C ARG A 145 -0.71 -15.97 16.14
N PRO A 146 -1.28 -16.90 15.34
CA PRO A 146 -1.39 -18.30 15.74
C PRO A 146 -0.06 -18.99 16.04
N ASN A 147 1.03 -18.58 15.37
CA ASN A 147 2.37 -19.16 15.58
C ASN A 147 3.18 -18.44 16.67
N GLY A 148 2.59 -17.47 17.37
CA GLY A 148 3.29 -16.61 18.33
C GLY A 148 3.96 -17.36 19.48
N ASP A 149 3.33 -18.41 20.01
CA ASP A 149 3.88 -19.17 21.12
C ASP A 149 5.05 -20.07 20.69
N ALA A 150 4.91 -20.73 19.52
CA ALA A 150 5.98 -21.53 18.94
C ALA A 150 7.21 -20.68 18.59
N ASN A 151 6.98 -19.51 17.98
CA ASN A 151 8.04 -18.55 17.70
C ASN A 151 8.76 -18.12 18.99
N ARG A 152 8.02 -17.82 20.06
CA ARG A 152 8.64 -17.44 21.33
C ARG A 152 9.48 -18.56 21.95
N GLU A 153 9.02 -19.80 21.86
CA GLU A 153 9.81 -20.94 22.33
C GLU A 153 11.15 -21.04 21.56
N ASP A 154 11.08 -20.90 20.23
CA ASP A 154 12.24 -20.98 19.35
C ASP A 154 13.25 -19.84 19.56
N SER A 155 12.78 -18.60 19.63
CA SER A 155 13.65 -17.43 19.80
C SER A 155 14.37 -17.43 21.15
N LEU A 156 13.67 -17.84 22.21
CA LEU A 156 14.18 -17.80 23.59
C LEU A 156 14.97 -19.06 24.01
N ARG A 157 15.07 -20.06 23.12
CA ARG A 157 15.70 -21.34 23.39
C ARG A 157 17.14 -21.18 23.88
N GLY A 158 17.40 -21.58 25.13
CA GLY A 158 18.72 -21.52 25.75
C GLY A 158 19.18 -20.10 26.12
N ILE A 159 18.26 -19.16 26.29
CA ILE A 159 18.50 -17.83 26.86
C ILE A 159 17.78 -17.77 28.21
N PRO A 160 18.48 -17.77 29.35
CA PRO A 160 17.84 -17.79 30.66
C PRO A 160 17.01 -16.53 30.91
N THR A 161 16.03 -16.60 31.80
CA THR A 161 15.35 -15.40 32.30
C THR A 161 16.29 -14.61 33.22
N ARG A 162 16.14 -13.27 33.27
CA ARG A 162 16.99 -12.42 34.10
C ARG A 162 16.22 -11.24 34.69
N SER A 163 15.85 -11.29 35.96
CA SER A 163 15.29 -10.10 36.64
C SER A 163 16.38 -9.03 36.87
N PRO A 164 16.10 -7.72 36.70
CA PRO A 164 14.80 -7.10 36.41
C PRO A 164 14.56 -6.82 34.90
N ASP A 165 15.21 -7.57 34.03
CA ASP A 165 15.12 -7.42 32.58
C ASP A 165 14.15 -8.45 31.97
N ASP A 166 13.60 -8.10 30.82
CA ASP A 166 12.92 -9.04 29.96
C ASP A 166 13.81 -9.40 28.75
N ARG A 167 13.53 -10.56 28.16
CA ARG A 167 14.10 -10.95 26.86
C ARG A 167 13.22 -10.36 25.77
N ASP A 168 13.63 -9.21 25.23
CA ASP A 168 12.96 -8.61 24.07
C ASP A 168 13.38 -9.31 22.78
N GLU A 169 12.45 -9.45 21.84
CA GLU A 169 12.60 -10.23 20.62
C GLU A 169 12.39 -9.37 19.37
N TYR A 170 13.34 -9.39 18.44
CA TYR A 170 13.17 -8.77 17.12
C TYR A 170 13.61 -9.69 15.96
N PRO A 171 12.72 -10.04 15.02
CA PRO A 171 11.31 -9.66 14.96
C PRO A 171 10.48 -10.27 16.11
N PRO A 172 9.41 -9.58 16.58
CA PRO A 172 8.59 -10.09 17.67
C PRO A 172 7.88 -11.40 17.29
N ALA A 173 7.67 -12.28 18.27
CA ALA A 173 7.12 -13.62 18.07
C ALA A 173 5.75 -13.66 17.33
N MET A 174 4.92 -12.62 17.45
CA MET A 174 3.61 -12.55 16.80
C MET A 174 3.65 -12.32 15.27
N TYR A 175 4.85 -12.25 14.69
CA TYR A 175 5.07 -12.09 13.27
C TYR A 175 5.72 -13.33 12.66
N LYS A 176 5.47 -13.58 11.38
CA LYS A 176 6.01 -14.71 10.62
C LYS A 176 7.55 -14.75 10.60
N GLU A 177 8.17 -13.57 10.61
CA GLU A 177 9.63 -13.41 10.59
C GLU A 177 10.26 -13.52 11.98
N GLY A 178 9.45 -13.70 13.03
CA GLY A 178 9.91 -14.01 14.38
C GLY A 178 10.38 -15.46 14.52
N GLY A 179 10.65 -15.86 15.77
CA GLY A 179 11.07 -17.22 16.07
C GLY A 179 12.54 -17.50 15.83
N THR A 180 12.85 -18.62 15.19
CA THR A 180 14.23 -19.08 15.00
C THR A 180 15.10 -18.00 14.37
N GLY A 181 16.17 -17.62 15.06
CA GLY A 181 17.13 -16.62 14.60
C GLY A 181 16.72 -15.17 14.82
N ALA A 182 15.61 -14.89 15.51
CA ALA A 182 15.31 -13.56 16.03
C ALA A 182 16.45 -13.06 16.95
N SER A 183 16.69 -11.76 16.92
CA SER A 183 17.57 -11.08 17.88
C SER A 183 16.86 -11.06 19.23
N VAL A 184 17.55 -11.49 20.27
CA VAL A 184 17.02 -11.49 21.64
C VAL A 184 17.98 -10.75 22.55
N LYS A 185 17.55 -9.62 23.09
CA LYS A 185 18.35 -8.75 23.96
C LYS A 185 17.66 -8.61 25.31
N TYR A 186 18.45 -8.62 26.39
CA TYR A 186 17.92 -8.23 27.68
C TYR A 186 17.73 -6.72 27.73
N ILE A 187 16.52 -6.28 28.04
CA ILE A 187 16.19 -4.86 28.23
C ILE A 187 15.33 -4.68 29.50
N PRO A 188 15.29 -3.49 30.11
CA PRO A 188 14.49 -3.27 31.32
C PRO A 188 13.03 -3.65 31.13
N SER A 189 12.46 -4.47 32.02
CA SER A 189 11.10 -5.02 31.87
C SER A 189 10.02 -3.94 31.65
N GLY A 190 10.14 -2.78 32.31
CA GLY A 190 9.19 -1.67 32.14
C GLY A 190 9.16 -1.08 30.73
N ASP A 191 10.31 -0.95 30.08
CA ASP A 191 10.44 -0.49 28.69
C ASP A 191 9.82 -1.52 27.75
N ASN A 192 10.25 -2.79 27.89
CA ASN A 192 9.78 -3.90 27.07
C ASN A 192 8.27 -4.10 27.13
N GLN A 193 7.71 -4.21 28.33
CA GLN A 193 6.28 -4.46 28.51
C GLN A 193 5.44 -3.28 28.02
N GLY A 194 5.92 -2.05 28.25
CA GLY A 194 5.27 -0.85 27.76
C GLY A 194 5.25 -0.78 26.24
N SER A 195 6.38 -1.11 25.60
CA SER A 195 6.54 -1.16 24.15
C SER A 195 5.69 -2.27 23.53
N GLY A 196 5.82 -3.51 24.03
CA GLY A 196 5.08 -4.69 23.56
C GLY A 196 3.56 -4.53 23.68
N SER A 197 3.07 -4.00 24.81
CA SER A 197 1.64 -3.71 24.99
C SER A 197 1.14 -2.66 23.99
N SER A 198 1.92 -1.60 23.76
CA SER A 198 1.58 -0.53 22.82
C SER A 198 1.59 -1.01 21.37
N MET A 199 2.60 -1.78 20.97
CA MET A 199 2.70 -2.38 19.64
C MET A 199 1.54 -3.36 19.39
N GLY A 200 1.32 -4.30 20.31
CA GLY A 200 0.25 -5.30 20.21
C GLY A 200 -1.14 -4.67 20.12
N SER A 201 -1.42 -3.66 20.95
CA SER A 201 -2.68 -2.90 20.90
C SER A 201 -2.86 -2.15 19.58
N ALA A 202 -1.78 -1.58 19.03
CA ALA A 202 -1.82 -0.82 17.79
C ALA A 202 -2.20 -1.69 16.58
N VAL A 203 -1.72 -2.95 16.52
CA VAL A 203 -2.00 -3.86 15.41
C VAL A 203 -3.21 -4.76 15.60
N ARG A 204 -3.88 -4.74 16.76
CA ARG A 204 -5.11 -5.53 17.04
C ARG A 204 -6.26 -5.26 16.06
N GLY A 205 -6.22 -4.12 15.34
CA GLY A 205 -7.19 -3.78 14.31
C GLY A 205 -6.91 -4.36 12.92
N LEU A 206 -5.78 -5.03 12.72
CA LEU A 206 -5.32 -5.56 11.43
C LEU A 206 -5.53 -7.08 11.33
N PRO A 207 -5.87 -7.61 10.15
CA PRO A 207 -6.05 -9.04 9.94
C PRO A 207 -4.72 -9.82 10.01
N GLU A 208 -4.80 -11.15 10.15
CA GLU A 208 -3.66 -12.03 9.90
C GLU A 208 -3.13 -11.84 8.47
N GLY A 209 -1.82 -12.00 8.29
CA GLY A 209 -1.16 -11.79 7.00
C GLY A 209 -0.94 -10.32 6.61
N ALA A 210 -1.43 -9.35 7.38
CA ALA A 210 -1.14 -7.94 7.14
C ALA A 210 0.36 -7.66 7.38
N ARG A 211 0.98 -6.91 6.46
CA ARG A 211 2.39 -6.51 6.52
C ARG A 211 2.54 -5.18 7.22
N VAL A 212 3.32 -5.15 8.29
CA VAL A 212 3.57 -3.97 9.13
C VAL A 212 5.02 -3.57 9.02
N LYS A 213 5.27 -2.32 8.61
CA LYS A 213 6.60 -1.71 8.65
C LYS A 213 6.86 -1.12 10.04
N ILE A 214 7.86 -1.64 10.73
CA ILE A 214 8.32 -1.18 12.04
C ILE A 214 9.45 -0.17 11.85
N ARG A 215 9.33 1.00 12.47
CA ARG A 215 10.35 2.03 12.48
C ARG A 215 10.48 2.68 13.85
N VAL A 216 11.63 3.28 14.10
CA VAL A 216 11.88 4.11 15.27
C VAL A 216 11.77 5.59 14.89
N LYS A 217 11.23 6.39 15.80
CA LYS A 217 11.24 7.86 15.75
C LYS A 217 12.25 8.38 16.76
N HIS A 218 13.19 9.19 16.28
CA HIS A 218 14.21 9.87 17.08
C HIS A 218 13.64 11.14 17.73
#